data_AF-A0A174VJV1-F1
#
_entry.id   AF-A0A174VJV1-F1
#
_cell.length_a   1.000
_cell.length_b   1.000
_cell.length_c   1.000
_cell.angle_alpha   90.00
_cell.angle_beta   90.00
_cell.angle_gamma   90.00
#
_symmetry.space_group_name_H-M   'P 1'
#
loop_
_entity.id
_entity.type
_entity.pdbx_description
1 polymer ?
#
loop_
_entity_poly.entity_id
_entity_poly.type
_entity_poly.pdbx_seq_one_letter_code
_entity_poly.pdbx_strand_id
1 'polypeptide(L)' 'MQVLPDGSALATVEDISNIGMVVLFLADEEVSYYDDQKINVPTGKRVMQIGTYKYVTRSEMEKTVPIVEIMD' A
#
# COMPACT_ATOMS: atom_id res chain seq x y z
N MET A 1 0.71 -7.52 -5.06
CA MET A 1 1.07 -6.89 -3.75
C MET A 1 2.36 -7.54 -3.26
N GLN A 2 3.20 -6.82 -2.52
CA GLN A 2 4.39 -7.39 -1.88
C GLN A 2 4.37 -7.10 -0.38
N VAL A 3 4.47 -8.13 0.44
CA VAL A 3 4.53 -8.03 1.91
C VAL A 3 5.95 -7.78 2.39
N LEU A 4 6.10 -6.89 3.37
CA LEU A 4 7.35 -6.52 4.02
C LEU A 4 7.58 -7.39 5.26
N PRO A 5 8.81 -7.43 5.81
CA PRO A 5 9.12 -8.26 6.98
C PRO A 5 8.31 -7.92 8.25
N ASP A 6 7.76 -6.72 8.35
CA ASP A 6 6.90 -6.27 9.45
C ASP A 6 5.40 -6.58 9.21
N GLY A 7 5.06 -7.26 8.11
CA GLY A 7 3.70 -7.60 7.72
C GLY A 7 2.99 -6.54 6.88
N SER A 8 3.50 -5.30 6.81
CA SER A 8 2.95 -4.24 5.98
C SER A 8 3.08 -4.57 4.49
N ALA A 9 2.28 -3.95 3.62
CA ALA A 9 2.23 -4.34 2.21
C ALA A 9 2.35 -3.17 1.24
N LEU A 10 3.28 -3.29 0.29
CA LEU A 10 3.34 -2.44 -0.89
C LEU A 10 2.32 -2.94 -1.94
N ALA A 11 1.39 -2.06 -2.31
CA ALA A 11 0.34 -2.36 -3.28
C ALA A 11 0.44 -1.45 -4.50
N THR A 12 0.21 -2.00 -5.68
CA THR A 12 0.13 -1.23 -6.94
C THR A 12 -1.34 -0.94 -7.24
N VAL A 13 -1.66 0.32 -7.50
CA VAL A 13 -3.01 0.75 -7.87
C VAL A 13 -3.33 0.30 -9.29
N GLU A 14 -4.44 -0.43 -9.45
CA GLU A 14 -4.97 -0.91 -10.74
C GLU A 14 -5.99 0.06 -11.38
N ASP A 15 -6.38 1.14 -10.68
CA ASP A 15 -7.34 2.15 -11.19
C ASP A 15 -6.73 2.98 -12.32
N ILE A 16 -7.48 3.16 -13.42
CA ILE A 16 -7.08 3.89 -14.64
C ILE A 16 -6.53 5.29 -14.34
N SER A 17 -7.08 5.98 -13.33
CA SER A 17 -6.66 7.32 -12.94
C SER A 17 -5.28 7.37 -12.27
N ASN A 18 -4.81 6.26 -11.70
CA ASN A 18 -3.61 6.17 -10.87
C ASN A 18 -2.78 4.91 -11.17
N ILE A 19 -2.86 4.37 -12.40
CA ILE A 19 -2.18 3.13 -12.78
C ILE A 19 -0.70 3.21 -12.45
N GLY A 20 -0.20 2.20 -11.74
CA GLY A 20 1.22 2.07 -11.43
C GLY A 20 1.69 2.87 -10.22
N MET A 21 0.81 3.63 -9.56
CA MET A 21 1.10 4.20 -8.26
C MET A 21 1.31 3.06 -7.24
N VAL A 22 2.38 3.15 -6.46
CA VAL A 22 2.65 2.22 -5.35
C VAL A 22 2.30 2.92 -4.05
N VAL A 23 1.55 2.23 -3.19
CA VAL A 23 1.13 2.71 -1.86
C VAL A 23 1.54 1.69 -0.79
N LEU A 24 1.67 2.13 0.46
CA LEU A 24 1.90 1.25 1.61
C LEU A 24 0.64 1.15 2.46
N PHE A 25 0.18 -0.08 2.68
CA PHE A 25 -0.77 -0.41 3.74
C PHE A 25 -0.01 -0.92 4.96
N LEU A 26 -0.28 -0.37 6.14
CA LEU A 26 0.33 -0.83 7.38
C LEU A 26 -0.42 -2.05 7.92
N ALA A 27 0.33 -3.04 8.38
CA ALA A 27 -0.24 -4.13 9.16
C ALA A 27 -0.43 -3.72 10.63
N ASP A 28 -1.37 -4.35 11.30
CA ASP A 28 -1.60 -4.26 12.74
C ASP A 28 -1.95 -5.64 13.33
N GLU A 29 -2.38 -5.70 14.59
CA GLU A 29 -2.72 -6.98 15.24
C GLU A 29 -3.94 -7.68 14.62
N GLU A 30 -4.82 -6.95 13.92
CA GLU A 30 -6.04 -7.47 13.31
C GLU A 30 -5.90 -7.68 11.80
N VAL A 31 -4.96 -6.98 11.16
CA VAL A 31 -4.78 -6.94 9.71
C VAL A 31 -3.45 -7.56 9.31
N SER A 32 -3.55 -8.68 8.60
CA SER A 32 -2.42 -9.34 7.93
C SER A 32 -2.58 -9.33 6.42
N TYR A 33 -1.47 -9.11 5.70
CA TYR A 33 -1.43 -9.17 4.23
C TYR A 33 -0.66 -10.40 3.74
N TYR A 34 -0.91 -10.79 2.48
CA TYR A 34 -0.14 -11.81 1.76
C TYR A 34 0.21 -11.34 0.34
N ASP A 35 1.26 -11.93 -0.23
CA ASP A 35 1.70 -11.60 -1.59
C ASP A 35 0.58 -11.87 -2.61
N ASP A 36 0.51 -11.02 -3.64
CA ASP A 36 -0.52 -11.07 -4.69
C ASP A 36 -1.98 -10.89 -4.23
N GLN A 37 -2.22 -10.52 -2.96
CA GLN A 37 -3.54 -10.13 -2.48
C GLN A 37 -4.12 -8.95 -3.27
N LYS A 38 -5.44 -8.99 -3.52
CA LYS A 38 -6.23 -7.87 -4.02
C LYS A 38 -6.96 -7.20 -2.87
N ILE A 39 -6.79 -5.88 -2.72
CA ILE A 39 -7.54 -5.06 -1.77
C ILE A 39 -8.60 -4.29 -2.57
N ASN A 40 -9.87 -4.56 -2.25
CA ASN A 40 -10.99 -3.80 -2.82
C ASN A 40 -11.36 -2.67 -1.86
N VAL A 41 -11.59 -1.47 -2.40
CA VAL A 41 -12.14 -0.35 -1.63
C VAL A 41 -13.66 -0.51 -1.60
N PRO A 42 -14.28 -0.70 -0.42
CA PRO A 42 -15.73 -0.87 -0.33
C PRO A 42 -16.48 0.38 -0.83
N THR A 43 -17.68 0.19 -1.37
CA THR A 43 -18.55 1.30 -1.78
C THR A 43 -18.81 2.24 -0.60
N GLY A 44 -18.66 3.55 -0.85
CA GLY A 44 -18.82 4.58 0.18
C GLY A 44 -17.57 4.83 1.03
N LYS A 45 -16.50 4.05 0.84
CA LYS A 45 -15.20 4.32 1.44
C LYS A 45 -14.23 4.90 0.42
N ARG A 46 -13.10 5.42 0.91
CA ARG A 46 -12.04 6.01 0.11
C ARG A 46 -10.67 5.70 0.69
N VAL A 47 -9.67 5.67 -0.19
CA VAL A 47 -8.27 5.54 0.20
C VAL A 47 -7.74 6.95 0.49
N MET A 48 -7.22 7.16 1.70
CA MET A 48 -6.67 8.45 2.13
C MET A 48 -5.19 8.29 2.45
N GLN A 49 -4.38 9.27 2.04
CA GLN A 49 -2.99 9.33 2.45
C GLN A 49 -2.90 9.85 3.89
N ILE A 50 -2.23 9.08 4.75
CA ILE A 50 -2.00 9.40 6.17
C ILE A 50 -0.53 9.65 6.50
N GLY A 51 0.37 9.39 5.55
CA GLY A 51 1.80 9.59 5.74
C GLY A 51 2.61 9.29 4.48
N THR A 52 3.92 9.19 4.66
CA THR A 52 4.85 8.79 3.61
C THR A 52 5.86 7.80 4.16
N TYR A 53 6.20 6.79 3.37
CA TYR A 53 7.20 5.80 3.70
C TYR A 53 8.36 5.88 2.70
N LYS A 54 9.59 5.92 3.21
CA LYS A 54 10.80 5.93 2.41
C LYS A 54 11.51 4.60 2.52
N TYR A 55 11.95 4.04 1.38
CA TYR A 55 12.71 2.80 1.34
C TYR A 55 13.68 2.79 0.18
N VAL A 56 14.71 1.97 0.29
CA VAL A 56 15.66 1.71 -0.79
C VAL A 56 15.29 0.39 -1.45
N THR A 57 15.12 0.41 -2.75
CA THR A 57 14.85 -0.81 -3.54
C THR A 57 16.11 -1.67 -3.67
N ARG A 58 15.95 -2.92 -4.12
CA ARG A 58 17.09 -3.82 -4.41
C ARG A 58 18.07 -3.27 -5.45
N SER A 59 17.63 -2.33 -6.29
CA SER A 59 18.46 -1.65 -7.28
C SER A 59 19.09 -0.36 -6.75
N GLU A 60 19.18 -0.20 -5.42
CA GLU A 60 19.76 0.96 -4.73
C GLU A 60 19.06 2.30 -5.02
N MET A 61 17.86 2.25 -5.59
CA MET A 61 17.04 3.45 -5.81
C MET A 61 16.21 3.75 -4.57
N GLU A 62 16.34 4.97 -4.05
CA GLU A 62 15.44 5.52 -3.04
C GLU A 62 14.05 5.75 -3.63
N LYS A 63 13.02 5.33 -2.91
CA LYS A 63 11.62 5.59 -3.23
C LYS A 63 10.90 6.16 -2.02
N THR A 64 9.94 7.04 -2.30
CA THR A 64 8.97 7.54 -1.31
C THR A 64 7.59 7.19 -1.83
N VAL A 65 6.78 6.51 -1.01
CA VAL A 65 5.40 6.11 -1.34
C VAL A 65 4.45 6.63 -0.27
N PRO A 66 3.18 6.93 -0.60
CA PRO A 66 2.19 7.28 0.40
C PRO A 66 1.87 6.08 1.29
N ILE A 67 1.71 6.33 2.58
CA ILE A 67 1.04 5.42 3.51
C ILE A 67 -0.44 5.72 3.42
N VAL A 68 -1.26 4.69 3.23
CA VAL A 68 -2.69 4.85 2.99
C VAL A 68 -3.55 4.01 3.92
N GLU A 69 -4.77 4.49 4.15
CA GLU A 69 -5.82 3.80 4.92
C GLU A 69 -7.15 3.89 4.17
N ILE A 70 -8.00 2.87 4.34
CA ILE A 70 -9.37 2.89 3.81
C ILE A 70 -10.28 3.49 4.89
N MET A 71 -10.75 4.70 4.64
CA MET A 71 -11.60 5.46 5.56
C MET A 71 -13.01 5.64 5.00
N ASP A 72 -13.92 6.08 5.85
CA ASP A 72 -15.27 6.52 5.46
C ASP A 72 -15.27 7.86 4.69
#